data_AF-E2B628-F1
#
_entry.id   AF-E2B628-F1
#
_cell.length_a   1.000
_cell.length_b   1.000
_cell.length_c   1.000
_cell.angle_alpha   90.00
_cell.angle_beta   90.00
_cell.angle_gamma   90.00
#
_symmetry.space_group_name_H-M   'P 1'
#
loop_
_entity.id
_entity.type
_entity.pdbx_description
1 polymer ?
#
loop_
_entity_poly.entity_id
_entity_poly.type
_entity_poly.pdbx_seq_one_letter_code
_entity_poly.pdbx_strand_id
1 'polypeptide(L)'
;NFLLNILDEKGIVDLHTFNERTGIFQTLFKKHVEDPIIFWDMVKVYHPNLSSLALRLQEIPASSAQIERVFSNWSFVQSPIRNRLDFERSRKLLHIYYT
;
A
#
# COMPACT_ATOMS: atom_id res chain seq x y z
N ASN A 1 18.94 -6.56 -6.38
CA ASN A 1 18.31 -6.10 -5.13
C ASN A 1 17.33 -4.99 -5.50
N PHE A 2 16.02 -5.23 -5.47
CA PHE A 2 14.99 -4.31 -6.02
C PHE A 2 15.12 -2.88 -5.48
N LEU A 3 15.37 -2.73 -4.18
CA LEU A 3 15.52 -1.44 -3.52
C LEU A 3 16.77 -0.66 -3.97
N LEU A 4 17.88 -1.34 -4.27
CA LEU A 4 19.12 -0.69 -4.74
C LEU A 4 19.01 -0.11 -6.15
N ASN A 5 18.03 -0.59 -6.94
CA ASN A 5 17.79 -0.07 -8.28
C ASN A 5 16.82 1.13 -8.28
N ILE A 6 16.10 1.35 -7.18
CA ILE A 6 15.05 2.37 -7.04
C ILE A 6 15.53 3.56 -6.20
N LEU A 7 16.36 3.29 -5.19
CA LEU A 7 16.84 4.31 -4.28
C LEU A 7 18.02 5.07 -4.90
N ASP A 8 17.99 6.38 -4.75
CA ASP A 8 19.12 7.28 -5.01
C ASP A 8 20.18 7.15 -3.91
N GLU A 9 21.33 7.80 -4.08
CA GLU A 9 22.44 7.78 -3.10
C GLU A 9 21.95 8.15 -1.70
N LYS A 10 21.09 9.17 -1.59
CA LYS A 10 20.48 9.60 -0.33
C LYS A 10 19.54 8.54 0.25
N GLY A 11 18.70 7.91 -0.58
CA GLY A 11 17.81 6.82 -0.17
C GLY A 11 18.56 5.58 0.31
N ILE A 12 19.73 5.28 -0.24
CA ILE A 12 20.60 4.19 0.24
C ILE A 12 21.14 4.50 1.64
N VAL A 13 21.57 5.74 1.88
CA VAL A 13 21.99 6.20 3.22
C VAL A 13 20.83 6.14 4.21
N ASP A 14 19.65 6.64 3.83
CA ASP A 14 18.45 6.59 4.67
C ASP A 14 18.08 5.13 5.02
N LEU A 15 18.16 4.22 4.05
CA LEU A 15 17.91 2.79 4.26
C LEU A 15 18.94 2.17 5.22
N HIS A 16 20.21 2.55 5.10
CA HIS A 16 21.25 2.14 6.03
C HIS A 16 20.96 2.66 7.45
N THR A 17 20.59 3.92 7.61
CA THR A 17 20.19 4.51 8.90
C THR A 17 19.01 3.79 9.53
N PHE A 18 18.03 3.38 8.72
CA PHE A 18 16.91 2.54 9.15
C PHE A 18 17.35 1.16 9.65
N ASN A 19 18.21 0.46 8.89
CA ASN A 19 18.71 -0.86 9.25
C ASN A 19 19.53 -0.85 10.54
N GLU A 20 20.38 0.18 10.71
CA GLU A 20 21.17 0.39 11.93
C GLU A 20 20.32 0.93 13.11
N ARG A 21 19.03 1.23 12.88
CA ARG A 21 18.09 1.78 13.87
C ARG A 21 18.64 3.00 14.58
N THR A 22 19.23 3.92 13.82
CA THR A 22 19.84 5.15 14.35
C THR A 22 18.89 6.34 14.19
N GLY A 23 19.17 7.44 14.89
CA GLY A 23 18.39 8.68 14.80
C GLY A 23 16.92 8.50 15.22
N ILE A 24 15.99 8.96 14.37
CA ILE A 24 14.55 8.89 14.65
C ILE A 24 14.05 7.45 14.79
N PHE A 25 14.61 6.51 14.03
CA PHE A 25 14.22 5.10 14.06
C PHE A 25 14.46 4.50 15.44
N GLN A 26 15.58 4.81 16.09
CA GLN A 26 15.86 4.34 17.44
C GLN A 26 14.75 4.71 18.42
N THR A 27 14.28 5.95 18.34
CA THR A 27 13.24 6.50 19.22
C THR A 27 11.89 5.82 18.95
N LEU A 28 11.53 5.65 17.68
CA LEU A 28 10.28 5.01 17.28
C LEU A 28 10.24 3.53 17.66
N PHE A 29 11.34 2.80 17.48
CA PHE A 29 11.46 1.41 17.93
C PHE A 29 11.39 1.30 19.46
N LYS A 30 12.06 2.19 20.21
CA LYS A 30 11.98 2.22 21.69
C LYS A 30 10.57 2.55 22.20
N LYS A 31 9.83 3.39 21.47
CA LYS A 31 8.44 3.75 21.80
C LYS A 31 7.42 2.69 21.38
N HIS A 32 7.84 1.59 20.75
CA HIS A 32 6.95 0.53 20.27
C HIS A 32 5.79 1.07 19.42
N VAL A 33 6.09 1.93 18.44
CA VAL A 33 5.06 2.36 17.48
C VAL A 33 4.71 1.18 16.58
N GLU A 34 3.56 0.56 16.83
CA GLU A 34 3.12 -0.66 16.13
C GLU A 34 2.43 -0.37 14.79
N ASP A 35 1.76 0.78 14.68
CA ASP A 35 1.09 1.18 13.45
C ASP A 35 2.14 1.61 12.41
N PRO A 36 2.25 0.88 11.28
CA PRO A 36 3.26 1.17 10.28
C PRO A 36 2.97 2.47 9.51
N ILE A 37 1.72 2.88 9.35
CA ILE A 37 1.38 4.17 8.71
C ILE A 37 1.87 5.31 9.61
N ILE A 38 1.55 5.24 10.91
CA ILE A 38 1.99 6.26 11.88
C ILE A 38 3.52 6.28 11.98
N PHE A 39 4.16 5.11 12.02
CA PHE A 39 5.62 4.99 12.04
C PHE A 39 6.25 5.73 10.86
N TRP A 40 5.82 5.42 9.63
CA TRP A 40 6.41 6.01 8.44
C TRP A 40 6.03 7.47 8.25
N ASP A 41 4.85 7.91 8.71
CA ASP A 41 4.46 9.32 8.68
C ASP A 41 5.34 10.17 9.61
N MET A 42 5.68 9.67 10.82
CA MET A 42 6.64 10.32 11.72
C MET A 42 8.06 10.39 11.12
N VAL A 43 8.48 9.33 10.41
CA VAL A 43 9.79 9.28 9.74
C VAL A 43 9.88 10.28 8.59
N LYS A 44 8.75 10.63 7.96
CA LYS A 44 8.69 11.51 6.77
C LYS A 44 9.36 12.87 6.97
N VAL A 45 9.34 13.40 8.19
CA VAL A 45 9.98 14.67 8.55
C VAL A 45 11.50 14.62 8.37
N TYR A 46 12.11 13.46 8.62
CA TYR A 46 13.56 13.26 8.57
C TYR A 46 14.02 12.57 7.29
N HIS A 47 13.27 11.56 6.83
CA HIS A 47 13.59 10.73 5.68
C HIS A 47 12.39 10.67 4.71
N PRO A 48 12.05 11.77 4.02
CA PRO A 48 10.81 11.87 3.23
C PRO A 48 10.75 10.88 2.06
N ASN A 49 11.87 10.63 1.40
CA ASN A 49 11.94 9.73 0.24
C ASN A 49 11.69 8.27 0.66
N LEU A 50 12.39 7.82 1.71
CA LEU A 50 12.25 6.48 2.26
C LEU A 50 10.83 6.25 2.82
N SER A 51 10.32 7.21 3.59
CA SER A 51 8.95 7.17 4.12
C SER A 51 7.90 7.07 3.01
N SER A 52 8.01 7.93 1.98
CA SER A 52 7.06 7.89 0.86
C SER A 52 7.09 6.56 0.11
N LEU A 53 8.26 5.95 -0.04
CA LEU A 53 8.37 4.63 -0.67
C LEU A 53 7.73 3.54 0.21
N ALA A 54 7.99 3.57 1.51
CA ALA A 54 7.44 2.60 2.46
C ALA A 54 5.92 2.69 2.60
N LEU A 55 5.35 3.90 2.57
CA LEU A 55 3.90 4.10 2.56
C LEU A 55 3.28 3.56 1.26
N ARG A 56 3.87 3.86 0.10
CA ARG A 56 3.40 3.30 -1.19
C ARG A 56 3.46 1.78 -1.23
N LEU A 57 4.50 1.17 -0.63
CA LEU A 57 4.61 -0.28 -0.54
C LEU A 57 3.50 -0.90 0.33
N GLN A 58 3.04 -0.19 1.37
CA GLN A 58 1.93 -0.65 2.21
C GLN A 58 0.56 -0.53 1.53
N GLU A 59 0.40 0.42 0.62
CA GLU A 59 -0.82 0.56 -0.19
C GLU A 59 -0.97 -0.59 -1.20
N ILE A 60 0.10 -1.33 -1.49
CA ILE A 60 0.03 -2.50 -2.36
C ILE A 60 -0.71 -3.61 -1.60
N PRO A 61 -1.90 -4.05 -2.07
CA PRO A 61 -2.63 -5.11 -1.42
C PRO A 61 -1.78 -6.38 -1.40
N ALA A 62 -1.58 -6.94 -0.21
CA ALA A 62 -0.76 -8.14 -0.01
C ALA A 62 -1.32 -9.41 -0.69
N SER A 63 -2.57 -9.37 -1.18
CA SER A 63 -3.24 -10.51 -1.80
C SER A 63 -4.21 -10.10 -2.89
N SER A 64 -4.20 -10.83 -4.01
CA SER A 64 -5.25 -10.79 -5.02
C SER A 64 -6.60 -11.25 -4.50
N ALA A 65 -6.69 -11.93 -3.35
CA ALA A 65 -7.93 -12.47 -2.81
C ALA A 65 -8.99 -11.39 -2.55
N GLN A 66 -8.58 -10.17 -2.20
CA GLN A 66 -9.51 -9.04 -2.07
C GLN A 66 -10.11 -8.66 -3.43
N ILE A 67 -9.29 -8.66 -4.46
CA ILE A 67 -9.69 -8.42 -5.85
C ILE A 67 -10.55 -9.60 -6.36
N GLU A 68 -10.22 -10.84 -6.02
CA GLU A 68 -10.99 -12.04 -6.38
C GLU A 68 -12.38 -12.07 -5.73
N ARG A 69 -12.54 -11.54 -4.51
CA ARG A 69 -13.88 -11.32 -3.92
C ARG A 69 -14.70 -10.33 -4.73
N VAL A 70 -14.09 -9.23 -5.16
CA VAL A 70 -14.74 -8.23 -6.02
C VAL A 70 -15.17 -8.87 -7.34
N PHE A 71 -14.30 -9.67 -7.97
CA PHE A 71 -14.62 -10.40 -9.20
C PHE A 71 -15.66 -11.50 -9.01
N SER A 72 -15.68 -12.20 -7.88
CA SER A 72 -16.71 -13.21 -7.57
C SER A 72 -18.10 -12.58 -7.44
N ASN A 73 -18.17 -11.43 -6.74
CA ASN A 73 -19.39 -10.63 -6.64
C ASN A 73 -19.81 -10.06 -8.00
N TRP A 74 -18.85 -9.62 -8.82
CA TRP A 74 -19.12 -9.13 -10.16
C TRP A 74 -19.61 -10.23 -11.12
N SER A 75 -19.04 -11.43 -11.03
CA SER A 75 -19.49 -12.62 -11.79
C SER A 75 -20.96 -12.94 -11.51
N PHE A 76 -21.43 -12.79 -10.27
CA PHE A 76 -22.84 -12.94 -9.93
C PHE A 76 -23.74 -11.93 -10.65
N VAL A 77 -23.33 -10.66 -10.75
CA VAL A 77 -24.08 -9.60 -11.45
C VAL A 77 -24.03 -9.76 -12.98
N GLN A 78 -22.95 -10.34 -13.50
CA GLN A 78 -22.76 -10.58 -14.94
C GLN A 78 -23.34 -11.93 -15.41
N SER A 79 -23.71 -12.81 -14.47
CA SER A 79 -24.22 -14.15 -14.79
C SER A 79 -25.60 -14.10 -15.47
N PRO A 80 -25.87 -15.01 -16.44
CA PRO A 80 -26.98 -14.89 -17.40
C PRO A 80 -28.39 -14.96 -16.80
N ILE A 81 -28.53 -15.23 -15.49
CA ILE A 81 -29.82 -15.37 -14.80
C ILE A 81 -30.45 -13.99 -14.51
N ARG A 82 -29.66 -12.91 -14.43
CA ARG A 82 -30.19 -11.55 -14.24
C ARG A 82 -29.56 -10.57 -15.22
N ASN A 83 -30.30 -10.32 -16.30
CA ASN A 83 -30.24 -9.11 -17.11
C ASN A 83 -28.82 -8.60 -17.41
N ARG A 84 -28.22 -9.08 -18.51
CA ARG A 84 -26.88 -8.74 -19.01
C ARG A 84 -26.66 -7.21 -19.00
N LEU A 85 -26.16 -6.69 -17.88
CA LEU A 85 -25.75 -5.31 -17.73
C LEU A 85 -24.50 -5.11 -18.55
N ASP A 86 -24.52 -4.11 -19.43
CA ASP A 86 -23.36 -3.73 -20.21
C ASP A 86 -22.16 -3.43 -19.29
N PHE A 87 -20.96 -3.72 -19.77
CA PHE A 87 -19.72 -3.66 -19.00
C PHE A 87 -19.57 -2.33 -18.28
N GLU A 88 -19.83 -1.23 -18.99
CA GLU A 88 -19.75 0.13 -18.43
C GLU A 88 -20.76 0.40 -17.30
N ARG A 89 -21.95 -0.19 -17.35
CA ARG A 89 -22.96 -0.04 -16.30
C ARG A 89 -22.60 -0.87 -15.07
N SER A 90 -22.12 -2.09 -15.26
CA SER A 90 -21.67 -2.94 -14.17
C SER A 90 -20.44 -2.36 -13.43
N ARG A 91 -19.50 -1.74 -14.16
CA ARG A 91 -18.34 -1.04 -13.59
C ARG A 91 -18.76 0.15 -12.72
N LYS A 92 -19.72 0.96 -13.18
CA LYS A 92 -20.25 2.10 -12.40
C LYS A 92 -20.94 1.64 -11.12
N LEU A 93 -21.72 0.55 -11.19
CA LEU A 93 -22.36 -0.04 -10.01
C LEU A 93 -21.34 -0.57 -9.01
N LEU A 94 -20.30 -1.26 -9.48
CA LEU A 94 -19.21 -1.74 -8.64
C LEU A 94 -18.49 -0.59 -7.95
N HIS A 95 -18.24 0.51 -8.67
CA HIS A 95 -17.62 1.70 -8.10
C HIS A 95 -18.48 2.32 -7.01
N ILE A 96 -19.81 2.43 -7.20
CA ILE A 96 -20.74 2.93 -6.17
C ILE A 96 -20.79 2.02 -4.94
N TYR A 97 -20.69 0.70 -5.12
CA TYR A 97 -20.76 -0.24 -4.00
C TYR A 97 -19.52 -0.25 -3.10
N TYR A 98 -18.36 0.11 -3.66
CA TYR A 98 -17.06 0.09 -2.96
C TYR A 98 -16.51 1.49 -2.63
N THR A 99 -17.25 2.56 -2.90
CA THR A 99 -16.95 3.94 -2.49
C THR A 99 -17.82 4.31 -1.30
#